data_AF-A0A8T2VU86-F1
#
_entry.id   AF-A0A8T2VU86-F1
#
_cell.length_a   1.000
_cell.length_b   1.000
_cell.length_c   1.000
_cell.angle_alpha   90.00
_cell.angle_beta   90.00
_cell.angle_gamma   90.00
#
_symmetry.space_group_name_H-M   'P 1'
#
loop_
_entity.id
_entity.type
_entity.pdbx_description
1 polymer ?
#
loop_
_entity_poly.entity_id
_entity_poly.type
_entity_poly.pdbx_seq_one_letter_code
_entity_poly.pdbx_strand_id
1 'polypeptide(L)'
;MKPACLLHDKANLLLLPILGSLTAAGLLGYADPAKVTILFTWYILADFAWILVEPSAVPSLPNVILLHHVVTFILLCFPLKYNHLALFTCWDGICEINTFFLIARRQWKSYRRPLSFLYWATFFPLRIFLYPYMLIVFYTSMKQHNHSTWELLTVCGCQAGLIGFNVMLLALSVGNWKKRASGGGNKSSKLSPSPAASPGDEAVGKREKQRVASGSTVHVRATRSSQRVSTL
;
A
#
# COMPACT_ATOMS: atom_id res chain seq x y z
N MET A 1 2.52 8.42 -11.98
CA MET A 1 3.24 7.41 -11.16
C MET A 1 4.07 6.58 -12.12
N LYS A 2 5.26 6.16 -11.72
CA LYS A 2 6.12 5.32 -12.57
C LYS A 2 5.46 3.94 -12.76
N PRO A 3 5.63 3.26 -13.91
CA PRO A 3 5.02 1.95 -14.16
C PRO A 3 5.37 0.90 -13.10
N ALA A 4 6.64 0.85 -12.67
CA ALA A 4 7.09 -0.04 -11.60
C ALA A 4 6.31 0.15 -10.29
N CYS A 5 6.08 1.41 -9.90
CA CYS A 5 5.30 1.74 -8.72
C CYS A 5 3.83 1.32 -8.83
N LEU A 6 3.24 1.42 -10.03
CA LEU A 6 1.87 0.93 -10.24
C LEU A 6 1.79 -0.60 -10.13
N LEU A 7 2.79 -1.33 -10.64
CA LEU A 7 2.82 -2.79 -10.56
C LEU A 7 2.99 -3.26 -9.11
N HIS A 8 3.93 -2.67 -8.39
CA HIS A 8 4.18 -2.94 -6.96
C HIS A 8 2.95 -2.64 -6.10
N ASP A 9 2.32 -1.47 -6.29
CA ASP A 9 1.09 -1.12 -5.56
C ASP A 9 -0.05 -2.09 -5.87
N LYS A 10 -0.18 -2.59 -7.11
CA LYS A 10 -1.22 -3.58 -7.48
C LYS A 10 -0.98 -4.93 -6.81
N ALA A 11 0.27 -5.40 -6.78
CA ALA A 11 0.63 -6.64 -6.08
C ALA A 11 0.30 -6.52 -4.58
N ASN A 12 0.68 -5.40 -3.95
CA ASN A 12 0.39 -5.16 -2.54
C ASN A 12 -1.10 -4.96 -2.24
N LEU A 13 -1.89 -4.40 -3.17
CA LEU A 13 -3.35 -4.34 -3.01
C LEU A 13 -4.01 -5.72 -2.95
N LEU A 14 -3.38 -6.74 -3.53
CA LEU A 14 -3.85 -8.13 -3.45
C LEU A 14 -3.30 -8.83 -2.20
N LEU A 15 -2.00 -8.69 -1.93
CA LEU A 15 -1.31 -9.43 -0.87
C LEU A 15 -1.61 -8.90 0.54
N LEU A 16 -1.65 -7.57 0.73
CA LEU A 16 -1.83 -6.98 2.06
C LEU A 16 -3.18 -7.33 2.71
N PRO A 17 -4.33 -7.37 1.99
CA PRO A 17 -5.57 -7.86 2.58
C PRO A 17 -5.47 -9.31 3.05
N ILE A 18 -4.81 -10.19 2.28
CA ILE A 18 -4.63 -11.60 2.65
C ILE A 18 -3.79 -11.69 3.93
N LEU A 19 -2.66 -10.99 3.97
CA LEU A 19 -1.78 -10.96 5.15
C LEU A 19 -2.48 -10.35 6.37
N GLY A 20 -3.16 -9.21 6.20
CA GLY A 20 -3.94 -8.57 7.25
C GLY A 20 -5.05 -9.48 7.79
N SER A 21 -5.79 -10.17 6.92
CA SER A 21 -6.79 -11.15 7.34
C SER A 21 -6.18 -12.35 8.06
N LEU A 22 -5.03 -12.85 7.61
CA LEU A 22 -4.32 -13.94 8.30
C LEU A 22 -3.82 -13.51 9.68
N THR A 23 -3.32 -12.28 9.83
CA THR A 23 -2.92 -11.75 11.15
C THR A 23 -4.12 -11.63 12.09
N ALA A 24 -5.26 -11.12 11.60
CA ALA A 24 -6.49 -11.06 12.38
C ALA A 24 -7.00 -12.46 12.76
N ALA A 25 -6.99 -13.40 11.82
CA ALA A 25 -7.33 -14.81 12.08
C ALA A 25 -6.39 -15.44 13.11
N GLY A 26 -5.09 -15.12 13.06
CA GLY A 26 -4.11 -15.57 14.06
C GLY A 26 -4.39 -15.04 15.46
N LEU A 27 -4.77 -13.76 15.58
CA LEU A 27 -5.17 -13.17 16.87
C LEU A 27 -6.46 -13.78 17.43
N LEU A 28 -7.39 -14.18 16.55
CA LEU A 28 -8.66 -14.78 16.93
C LEU A 28 -8.57 -16.31 17.15
N GLY A 29 -7.39 -16.91 16.94
CA GLY A 29 -7.18 -18.36 17.07
C GLY A 29 -7.68 -19.21 15.89
N TYR A 30 -8.08 -18.58 14.78
CA TYR A 30 -8.50 -19.26 13.55
C TYR A 30 -7.32 -19.64 12.63
N ALA A 31 -6.14 -19.06 12.83
CA ALA A 31 -4.92 -19.40 12.10
C ALA A 31 -3.75 -19.60 13.07
N ASP A 32 -2.82 -20.48 12.70
CA ASP A 32 -1.60 -20.72 13.47
C ASP A 32 -0.63 -19.53 13.31
N PRO A 33 -0.33 -18.76 14.38
CA PRO A 33 0.55 -17.60 14.29
C PRO A 33 1.96 -17.92 13.77
N ALA A 34 2.47 -19.14 13.99
CA ALA A 34 3.78 -19.53 13.47
C ALA A 34 3.77 -19.63 11.93
N LYS A 35 2.69 -20.16 11.34
CA LYS A 35 2.50 -20.17 9.89
C LYS A 35 2.33 -18.77 9.33
N VAL A 36 1.59 -17.91 10.03
CA VAL A 36 1.47 -16.49 9.66
C VAL A 36 2.85 -15.83 9.65
N THR A 37 3.69 -16.11 10.65
CA THR A 37 5.08 -15.61 10.73
C THR A 37 5.91 -16.03 9.53
N ILE A 38 5.86 -17.29 9.12
CA ILE A 38 6.58 -17.81 7.95
C ILE A 38 6.12 -17.07 6.67
N LEU A 39 4.81 -16.94 6.47
CA LEU A 39 4.26 -16.23 5.31
C LEU A 39 4.67 -14.76 5.28
N PHE A 40 4.61 -14.08 6.43
CA PHE A 40 5.01 -12.68 6.56
C PHE A 40 6.51 -12.50 6.30
N THR A 41 7.33 -13.45 6.74
CA THR A 41 8.78 -13.46 6.47
C THR A 41 9.06 -13.54 4.98
N TRP A 42 8.41 -14.47 4.26
CA TRP A 42 8.56 -14.58 2.81
C TRP A 42 8.08 -13.33 2.08
N TYR A 43 6.98 -12.74 2.53
CA TYR A 43 6.49 -11.48 1.98
C TYR A 43 7.52 -10.35 2.11
N ILE A 44 8.06 -10.13 3.32
CA ILE A 44 9.04 -9.07 3.57
C ILE A 44 10.33 -9.29 2.77
N LEU A 45 10.80 -10.53 2.66
CA LEU A 45 11.98 -10.87 1.85
C LEU A 45 11.75 -10.61 0.36
N ALA A 46 10.59 -11.01 -0.17
CA ALA A 46 10.23 -10.77 -1.56
C ALA A 46 10.09 -9.27 -1.85
N ASP A 47 9.44 -8.51 -0.96
CA ASP A 47 9.26 -7.07 -1.12
C ASP A 47 10.59 -6.31 -0.99
N PHE A 48 11.46 -6.74 -0.07
CA PHE A 48 12.83 -6.22 0.03
C PHE A 48 13.62 -6.45 -1.26
N ALA A 49 13.63 -7.67 -1.80
CA ALA A 49 14.33 -7.99 -3.04
C ALA A 49 13.77 -7.18 -4.22
N TRP A 50 12.46 -7.00 -4.29
CA TRP A 50 11.82 -6.17 -5.32
C TRP A 50 12.31 -4.71 -5.23
N ILE A 51 12.22 -4.08 -4.06
CA ILE A 51 12.61 -2.67 -3.89
C ILE A 51 14.13 -2.48 -4.10
N LEU A 52 14.93 -3.49 -3.76
CA LEU A 52 16.38 -3.46 -3.99
C LEU A 52 16.73 -3.45 -5.49
N VAL A 53 16.03 -4.26 -6.29
CA VAL A 53 16.23 -4.33 -7.76
C VAL A 53 15.60 -3.13 -8.47
N GLU A 54 14.43 -2.69 -8.02
CA GLU A 54 13.67 -1.59 -8.63
C GLU A 54 13.27 -0.54 -7.59
N PRO A 55 14.20 0.37 -7.19
CA PRO A 55 13.92 1.40 -6.19
C PRO A 55 12.81 2.37 -6.59
N SER A 56 12.45 2.42 -7.88
CA SER A 56 11.36 3.27 -8.37
C SER A 56 9.96 2.66 -8.17
N ALA A 57 9.89 1.42 -7.64
CA ALA A 57 8.67 0.76 -7.20
C ALA A 57 7.98 1.51 -6.03
N VAL A 58 8.74 2.25 -5.22
CA VAL A 58 8.20 3.06 -4.12
C VAL A 58 8.25 4.55 -4.46
N PRO A 59 7.23 5.33 -4.07
CA PRO A 59 7.12 6.73 -4.49
C PRO A 59 8.16 7.65 -3.83
N SER A 60 8.67 7.29 -2.64
CA SER A 60 9.62 8.10 -1.88
C SER A 60 10.40 7.26 -0.87
N LEU A 61 11.66 7.64 -0.62
CA LEU A 61 12.52 7.10 0.44
C LEU A 61 12.74 5.56 0.38
N PRO A 62 13.17 4.99 -0.76
CA PRO A 62 13.39 3.54 -0.89
C PRO A 62 14.35 3.00 0.17
N ASN A 63 15.44 3.71 0.46
CA ASN A 63 16.43 3.29 1.45
C ASN A 63 15.84 3.17 2.86
N VAL A 64 14.87 4.01 3.21
CA VAL A 64 14.23 3.96 4.54
C VAL A 64 13.26 2.78 4.63
N ILE A 65 12.57 2.46 3.53
CA ILE A 65 11.72 1.27 3.44
C ILE A 65 12.57 -0.01 3.49
N LEU A 66 13.71 -0.04 2.79
CA LEU A 66 14.67 -1.15 2.87
C LEU A 66 15.21 -1.33 4.29
N LEU A 67 15.58 -0.26 4.98
CA LEU A 67 15.99 -0.33 6.39
C LEU A 67 14.86 -0.88 7.27
N HIS A 68 13.62 -0.42 7.06
CA HIS A 68 12.46 -0.96 7.76
C HIS A 68 12.30 -2.47 7.53
N HIS A 69 12.44 -2.97 6.29
CA HIS A 69 12.37 -4.41 6.02
C HIS A 69 13.49 -5.19 6.71
N VAL A 70 14.71 -4.64 6.77
CA VAL A 70 15.81 -5.28 7.52
C VAL A 70 15.46 -5.38 8.99
N VAL A 71 14.97 -4.30 9.61
CA VAL A 71 14.56 -4.29 11.01
C VAL A 71 13.40 -5.26 11.27
N THR A 72 12.37 -5.25 10.41
CA THR A 72 11.22 -6.17 10.49
C THR A 72 11.66 -7.61 10.32
N PHE A 73 12.58 -7.90 9.39
CA PHE A 73 13.09 -9.25 9.18
C PHE A 73 13.89 -9.76 10.38
N ILE A 74 14.76 -8.94 10.96
CA ILE A 74 15.49 -9.28 12.20
C ILE A 74 14.49 -9.58 13.32
N LEU A 75 13.44 -8.75 13.46
CA LEU A 75 12.39 -8.98 14.46
C LEU A 75 11.64 -10.30 14.21
N LEU A 76 11.31 -10.63 12.96
CA LEU A 76 10.64 -11.89 12.58
C LEU A 76 11.50 -13.14 12.79
N CYS A 77 12.83 -13.01 12.85
CA CYS A 77 13.69 -14.15 13.18
C CYS A 77 13.44 -14.69 14.60
N PHE A 78 12.94 -13.87 15.53
CA PHE A 78 12.62 -14.28 16.90
C PHE A 78 11.40 -15.19 17.00
N PRO A 79 10.21 -14.84 16.46
CA PRO A 79 9.07 -15.75 16.44
C PRO A 79 9.31 -17.01 15.59
N LEU A 80 10.19 -16.97 14.59
CA LEU A 80 10.64 -18.18 13.88
C LEU A 80 11.49 -19.10 14.77
N LYS A 81 12.31 -18.53 15.66
CA LYS A 81 13.12 -19.28 16.63
C LYS A 81 12.30 -19.72 17.86
N TYR A 82 11.35 -18.90 18.28
CA TYR A 82 10.60 -19.01 19.51
C TYR A 82 9.10 -18.89 19.22
N ASN A 83 8.44 -20.04 18.99
CA ASN A 83 7.04 -20.09 18.59
C ASN A 83 6.06 -19.36 19.53
N HIS A 84 6.37 -19.25 20.83
CA HIS A 84 5.53 -18.50 21.77
C HIS A 84 5.46 -17.00 21.47
N LEU A 85 6.43 -16.45 20.73
CA LEU A 85 6.44 -15.06 20.27
C LEU A 85 5.66 -14.86 18.97
N ALA A 86 5.22 -15.93 18.29
CA ALA A 86 4.58 -15.83 16.97
C ALA A 86 3.26 -15.03 16.99
N LEU A 87 2.57 -14.97 18.14
CA LEU A 87 1.40 -14.10 18.30
C LEU A 87 1.74 -12.62 18.15
N PHE A 88 2.97 -12.21 18.48
CA PHE A 88 3.41 -10.83 18.30
C PHE A 88 3.54 -10.45 16.82
N THR A 89 3.88 -11.39 15.94
CA THR A 89 3.81 -11.15 14.49
C THR A 89 2.40 -10.83 14.03
N CYS A 90 1.38 -11.48 14.60
CA CYS A 90 -0.01 -11.16 14.30
C CYS A 90 -0.41 -9.77 14.81
N TRP A 91 0.06 -9.38 16.00
CA TRP A 91 -0.18 -8.05 16.55
C TRP A 91 0.50 -6.94 15.75
N ASP A 92 1.78 -7.08 15.42
CA ASP A 92 2.49 -6.07 14.61
C ASP A 92 1.98 -6.04 13.17
N GLY A 93 1.65 -7.22 12.62
CA GLY A 93 1.17 -7.40 11.24
C GLY A 93 -0.23 -6.86 10.98
N ILE A 94 -1.06 -6.65 12.01
CA ILE A 94 -2.38 -6.01 11.82
C ILE A 94 -2.26 -4.59 11.25
N CYS A 95 -1.09 -3.95 11.41
CA CYS A 95 -0.81 -2.64 10.82
C CYS A 95 -0.81 -2.66 9.28
N GLU A 96 -0.74 -3.83 8.64
CA GLU A 96 -0.83 -3.93 7.19
C GLU A 96 -2.20 -3.52 6.64
N ILE A 97 -3.25 -3.56 7.47
CA ILE A 97 -4.55 -2.97 7.15
C ILE A 97 -4.39 -1.45 6.92
N ASN A 98 -3.58 -0.77 7.73
CA ASN A 98 -3.27 0.64 7.53
C ASN A 98 -2.45 0.86 6.25
N THR A 99 -1.44 0.01 5.99
CA THR A 99 -0.65 0.05 4.74
C THR A 99 -1.56 -0.14 3.52
N PHE A 100 -2.50 -1.09 3.57
CA PHE A 100 -3.47 -1.30 2.51
C PHE A 100 -4.25 -0.01 2.20
N PHE A 101 -4.81 0.68 3.19
CA PHE A 101 -5.51 1.95 2.96
C PHE A 101 -4.60 3.05 2.39
N LEU A 102 -3.33 3.06 2.81
CA LEU A 102 -2.30 3.96 2.27
C LEU A 102 -2.01 3.71 0.79
N ILE A 103 -2.00 2.46 0.33
CA ILE A 103 -1.81 2.10 -1.08
C ILE A 103 -3.10 2.31 -1.88
N ALA A 104 -4.23 1.85 -1.36
CA ALA A 104 -5.55 1.98 -1.96
C ALA A 104 -5.89 3.43 -2.31
N ARG A 105 -5.62 4.38 -1.40
CA ARG A 105 -5.88 5.81 -1.66
C ARG A 105 -5.00 6.41 -2.77
N ARG A 106 -3.87 5.79 -3.13
CA ARG A 106 -3.03 6.21 -4.26
C ARG A 106 -3.60 5.72 -5.59
N GLN A 107 -4.08 4.48 -5.61
CA GLN A 107 -4.60 3.82 -6.81
C GLN A 107 -6.02 4.30 -7.16
N TRP A 108 -6.90 4.42 -6.17
CA TRP A 108 -8.30 4.79 -6.39
C TRP A 108 -8.58 6.25 -6.07
N LYS A 109 -8.31 7.13 -7.04
CA LYS A 109 -8.50 8.59 -6.90
C LYS A 109 -9.95 8.99 -6.56
N SER A 110 -10.95 8.29 -7.10
CA SER A 110 -12.37 8.56 -6.82
C SER A 110 -12.76 8.30 -5.37
N TYR A 111 -12.13 7.31 -4.72
CA TYR A 111 -12.38 6.94 -3.33
C TYR A 111 -11.35 7.53 -2.36
N ARG A 112 -10.59 8.55 -2.79
CA ARG A 112 -9.49 9.10 -2.01
C ARG A 112 -9.92 9.65 -0.65
N ARG A 113 -11.09 10.29 -0.55
CA ARG A 113 -11.61 10.85 0.71
C ARG A 113 -11.90 9.75 1.75
N PRO A 114 -12.78 8.76 1.48
CA PRO A 114 -13.05 7.70 2.44
C PRO A 114 -11.79 6.87 2.77
N LEU A 115 -10.95 6.55 1.78
CA LEU A 115 -9.70 5.81 2.04
C LEU A 115 -8.70 6.61 2.86
N SER A 116 -8.66 7.93 2.71
CA SER A 116 -7.84 8.79 3.56
C SER A 116 -8.37 8.82 4.98
N PHE A 117 -9.69 8.82 5.19
CA PHE A 117 -10.28 8.72 6.52
C PHE A 117 -9.92 7.38 7.17
N LEU A 118 -10.13 6.25 6.48
CA LEU A 118 -9.79 4.91 6.97
C LEU A 118 -8.29 4.75 7.27
N TYR A 119 -7.43 5.33 6.44
CA TYR A 119 -6.00 5.41 6.72
C TYR A 119 -5.74 6.09 8.07
N TRP A 120 -6.29 7.28 8.33
CA TRP A 120 -6.02 7.96 9.60
C TRP A 120 -6.70 7.29 10.80
N ALA A 121 -7.91 6.77 10.61
CA ALA A 121 -8.63 6.02 11.63
C ALA A 121 -7.87 4.77 12.08
N THR A 122 -7.13 4.13 11.18
CA THR A 122 -6.27 2.98 11.51
C THR A 122 -4.85 3.37 11.91
N PHE A 123 -4.32 4.48 11.39
CA PHE A 123 -2.94 4.90 11.65
C PHE A 123 -2.68 5.16 13.13
N PHE A 124 -3.56 5.91 13.80
CA PHE A 124 -3.35 6.23 15.21
C PHE A 124 -3.43 5.00 16.12
N PRO A 125 -4.54 4.22 16.14
CA PRO A 125 -4.63 3.04 16.99
C PRO A 125 -3.50 2.04 16.73
N LEU A 126 -3.22 1.73 15.45
CA LEU A 126 -2.31 0.64 15.11
C LEU A 126 -0.83 1.04 15.14
N ARG A 127 -0.48 2.27 14.74
CA ARG A 127 0.95 2.67 14.63
C ARG A 127 1.43 3.55 15.76
N ILE A 128 0.55 4.38 16.34
CA ILE A 128 0.93 5.33 17.40
C ILE A 128 0.68 4.76 18.80
N PHE A 129 -0.38 3.98 19.00
CA PHE A 129 -0.69 3.41 20.32
C PHE A 129 -0.23 1.96 20.45
N LEU A 130 -0.59 1.10 19.50
CA LEU A 130 -0.29 -0.33 19.60
C LEU A 130 1.23 -0.61 19.58
N TYR A 131 2.03 0.04 18.73
CA TYR A 131 3.46 -0.26 18.64
C TYR A 131 4.26 0.05 19.93
N PRO A 132 4.08 1.23 20.58
CA PRO A 132 4.65 1.48 21.91
C PRO A 132 4.15 0.53 22.98
N TYR A 133 2.88 0.14 22.95
CA TYR A 133 2.35 -0.89 23.84
C TYR A 133 3.05 -2.24 23.62
N MET A 134 3.20 -2.65 22.37
CA MET A 134 3.91 -3.88 21.99
C MET A 134 5.35 -3.90 22.47
N LEU A 135 6.07 -2.76 22.48
CA LEU A 135 7.42 -2.70 23.04
C LEU A 135 7.46 -3.12 24.52
N ILE A 136 6.49 -2.67 25.33
CA ILE A 136 6.37 -3.02 26.74
C ILE A 136 6.04 -4.52 26.89
N VAL A 137 5.14 -5.03 26.05
CA VAL A 137 4.75 -6.45 26.05
C VAL A 137 5.93 -7.34 25.65
N PHE A 138 6.67 -7.00 24.59
CA PHE A 138 7.89 -7.72 24.20
C PHE A 138 8.92 -7.73 25.31
N TYR A 139 9.20 -6.58 25.93
CA TYR A 139 10.15 -6.50 27.05
C TYR A 139 9.76 -7.44 28.19
N THR A 140 8.48 -7.42 28.57
CA THR A 140 7.95 -8.24 29.67
C THR A 140 8.01 -9.73 29.32
N SER A 141 7.58 -10.10 28.12
CA SER A 141 7.57 -11.49 27.64
C SER A 141 8.98 -12.08 27.55
N MET A 142 9.93 -11.30 27.02
CA MET A 142 11.34 -11.70 26.91
C MET A 142 12.00 -11.88 28.29
N LYS A 143 11.67 -11.00 29.26
CA LYS A 143 12.15 -11.13 30.65
C LYS A 143 11.56 -12.35 31.35
N GLN A 144 10.27 -12.64 31.17
CA GLN A 144 9.61 -13.79 31.81
C GLN A 144 10.22 -15.13 31.38
N HIS A 145 10.66 -15.25 30.12
CA HIS A 145 11.28 -16.48 29.60
C HIS A 145 12.81 -16.52 29.77
N ASN A 146 13.40 -15.59 30.54
CA ASN A 146 14.83 -15.51 30.82
C ASN A 146 15.72 -15.52 29.55
N HIS A 147 15.28 -14.83 28.49
CA HIS A 147 16.11 -14.66 27.28
C HIS A 147 17.39 -13.89 27.57
N SER A 148 18.41 -14.10 26.74
CA SER A 148 19.69 -13.41 26.88
C SER A 148 19.52 -11.89 26.73
N THR A 149 20.38 -11.12 27.38
CA THR A 149 20.34 -9.64 27.30
C THR A 149 20.48 -9.15 25.86
N TRP A 150 21.27 -9.83 25.03
CA TRP A 150 21.44 -9.49 23.62
C TRP A 150 20.17 -9.69 22.80
N GLU A 151 19.44 -10.78 23.03
CA GLU A 151 18.16 -11.05 22.37
C GLU A 151 17.11 -10.02 22.79
N LEU A 152 17.03 -9.70 24.08
CA LEU A 152 16.15 -8.64 24.61
C LEU A 152 16.45 -7.29 23.95
N LEU A 153 17.71 -6.88 23.95
CA LEU A 153 18.13 -5.60 23.34
C LEU A 153 17.83 -5.57 21.83
N THR A 154 17.99 -6.70 21.14
CA THR A 154 17.71 -6.80 19.70
C THR A 154 16.21 -6.68 19.42
N VAL A 155 15.36 -7.43 20.12
CA VAL A 155 13.90 -7.39 19.94
C VAL A 155 13.35 -6.01 20.28
N CYS A 156 13.68 -5.48 21.47
CA CYS A 156 13.22 -4.17 21.90
C CYS A 156 13.80 -3.05 21.00
N GLY A 157 15.06 -3.19 20.57
CA GLY A 157 15.70 -2.26 19.64
C GLY A 157 15.03 -2.24 18.27
N CYS A 158 14.69 -3.41 17.72
CA CYS A 158 13.94 -3.50 16.47
C CYS A 158 12.56 -2.85 16.61
N GLN A 159 11.82 -3.18 17.69
CA GLN A 159 10.50 -2.60 17.93
C GLN A 159 10.56 -1.07 18.13
N ALA A 160 11.57 -0.56 18.84
CA ALA A 160 11.81 0.88 18.96
C ALA A 160 12.13 1.52 17.60
N GLY A 161 12.89 0.83 16.74
CA GLY A 161 13.14 1.24 15.36
C GLY A 161 11.85 1.37 14.54
N LEU A 162 10.94 0.41 14.68
CA LEU A 162 9.63 0.45 14.02
C LEU A 162 8.75 1.60 14.53
N ILE A 163 8.78 1.90 15.83
CA ILE A 163 8.13 3.10 16.40
C ILE A 163 8.73 4.37 15.79
N GLY A 164 10.05 4.46 15.70
CA GLY A 164 10.74 5.59 15.06
C GLY A 164 10.32 5.78 13.60
N PHE A 165 10.19 4.68 12.85
CA PHE A 165 9.67 4.70 11.48
C PHE A 165 8.22 5.24 11.42
N ASN A 166 7.34 4.81 12.32
CA ASN A 166 5.96 5.30 12.40
C ASN A 166 5.89 6.80 12.72
N VAL A 167 6.71 7.28 13.66
CA VAL A 167 6.81 8.71 14.00
C VAL A 167 7.32 9.53 12.80
N MET A 168 8.31 9.02 12.08
CA MET A 168 8.80 9.66 10.86
C MET A 168 7.69 9.76 9.79
N LEU A 169 6.91 8.70 9.56
CA LEU A 169 5.77 8.74 8.62
C LEU A 169 4.72 9.77 9.01
N LEU A 170 4.45 9.92 10.32
CA LEU A 170 3.56 10.95 10.84
C LEU A 170 4.13 12.35 10.57
N ALA A 171 5.41 12.58 10.88
CA ALA A 171 6.08 13.86 10.66
C ALA A 171 6.06 14.27 9.19
N LEU A 172 6.35 13.34 8.27
CA LEU A 172 6.28 13.57 6.82
C LEU A 172 4.85 13.89 6.35
N SER A 173 3.86 13.21 6.91
CA SER A 173 2.45 13.45 6.59
C SER A 173 1.99 14.84 7.04
N VAL A 174 2.34 15.25 8.26
CA VAL A 174 2.04 16.58 8.81
C VAL A 174 2.79 17.68 8.05
N GLY A 175 4.07 17.47 7.72
CA GLY A 175 4.85 18.41 6.92
C GLY A 175 4.22 18.66 5.54
N ASN A 176 3.73 17.61 4.89
CA ASN A 176 3.05 17.72 3.61
C ASN A 176 1.68 18.43 3.72
N TRP A 177 0.98 18.31 4.84
CA TRP A 177 -0.25 19.06 5.10
C TRP A 177 0.01 20.55 5.25
N LYS A 178 1.01 20.92 6.07
CA LYS A 178 1.41 22.33 6.26
C LYS A 178 1.76 23.00 4.93
N LYS A 179 2.54 22.33 4.07
CA LYS A 179 2.88 22.82 2.72
C LYS A 179 1.66 23.07 1.83
N ARG A 180 0.61 22.23 1.94
CA ARG A 180 -0.63 22.43 1.17
C ARG A 180 -1.48 23.57 1.72
N ALA A 181 -1.53 23.73 3.03
CA ALA A 181 -2.23 24.84 3.68
C ALA A 181 -1.56 26.18 3.34
N SER A 182 -0.22 26.25 3.33
CA SER A 182 0.51 27.47 2.99
C SER A 182 0.55 27.76 1.48
N GLY A 183 0.48 26.74 0.63
CA GLY A 183 0.53 26.88 -0.84
C GLY A 183 -0.81 27.15 -1.53
N GLY A 184 -1.94 27.18 -0.79
CA GLY A 184 -3.29 27.36 -1.33
C GLY A 184 -3.70 28.81 -1.62
N GLY A 185 -2.83 29.80 -1.37
CA GLY A 185 -3.20 31.23 -1.40
C GLY A 185 -2.96 31.99 -2.70
N ASN A 186 -2.42 31.39 -3.78
CA ASN A 186 -1.99 32.19 -4.95
C ASN A 186 -2.43 31.64 -6.32
N LYS A 187 -3.73 31.37 -6.48
CA LYS A 187 -4.36 31.20 -7.80
C LYS A 187 -5.76 31.83 -7.82
N SER A 188 -5.86 33.14 -7.65
CA SER A 188 -7.04 33.91 -8.08
C SER A 188 -6.68 35.37 -8.35
N SER A 189 -5.98 35.64 -9.46
CA SER A 189 -6.02 36.95 -10.12
C SER A 189 -5.38 36.85 -11.51
N LYS A 190 -6.20 36.45 -12.48
CA LYS A 190 -6.18 36.94 -13.87
C LYS A 190 -7.32 36.27 -14.64
N LEU A 191 -8.55 36.64 -14.28
CA LEU A 191 -9.58 36.78 -15.30
C LEU A 191 -9.23 38.05 -16.06
N SER A 192 -8.56 37.87 -17.19
CA SER A 192 -8.54 38.92 -18.22
C SER A 192 -9.96 39.02 -18.76
N PRO A 193 -10.59 40.21 -18.79
CA PRO A 193 -11.87 40.38 -19.46
C PRO A 193 -11.66 40.12 -20.96
N SER A 194 -12.45 39.21 -21.51
CA SER A 194 -12.54 39.00 -22.96
C SER A 194 -13.04 40.30 -23.61
N PRO A 195 -12.33 40.87 -24.59
CA PRO A 195 -12.89 41.97 -25.38
C PRO A 195 -14.08 41.43 -26.19
N ALA A 196 -15.12 42.25 -26.24
CA ALA A 196 -16.38 41.99 -26.94
C ALA A 196 -16.13 41.64 -28.42
N ALA A 197 -16.70 40.52 -28.86
CA ALA A 197 -16.86 40.23 -30.28
C ALA A 197 -18.09 40.98 -30.79
N SER A 198 -17.88 41.82 -31.80
CA SER A 198 -18.90 42.56 -32.53
C SER A 198 -19.89 41.64 -33.25
N PRO A 199 -21.13 42.10 -33.49
CA PRO A 199 -22.14 41.36 -34.24
C PRO A 199 -21.94 41.59 -35.75
N GLY A 200 -21.85 40.50 -36.52
CA GLY A 200 -21.83 40.55 -37.98
C GLY A 200 -21.30 39.25 -38.58
N ASP A 201 -22.22 38.33 -38.86
CA ASP A 201 -22.28 37.56 -40.11
C ASP A 201 -23.30 36.41 -39.96
N GLU A 202 -24.56 36.78 -40.23
CA GLU A 202 -25.58 35.85 -40.66
C GLU A 202 -25.33 35.41 -42.11
N ALA A 203 -25.70 34.16 -42.36
CA ALA A 203 -26.04 33.57 -43.65
C ALA A 203 -24.90 33.31 -44.65
N VAL A 204 -24.68 32.02 -44.92
CA VAL A 204 -24.69 31.38 -46.25
C VAL A 204 -24.18 29.94 -46.10
N GLY A 205 -24.91 28.95 -46.62
CA GLY A 205 -24.34 27.60 -46.81
C GLY A 205 -25.16 26.39 -46.37
N LYS A 206 -26.50 26.42 -46.47
CA LYS A 206 -27.28 25.19 -46.70
C LYS A 206 -26.99 24.70 -48.12
N ARG A 207 -26.85 23.38 -48.26
CA ARG A 207 -26.73 22.55 -49.49
C ARG A 207 -25.30 22.18 -49.87
N GLU A 208 -24.86 21.00 -49.43
CA GLU A 208 -24.30 20.03 -50.38
C GLU A 208 -24.38 18.58 -49.87
N LYS A 209 -25.18 17.76 -50.58
CA LYS A 209 -25.06 16.29 -50.84
C LYS A 209 -24.92 15.36 -49.62
N GLN A 210 -25.85 14.49 -49.23
CA GLN A 210 -26.80 13.64 -49.98
C GLN A 210 -26.23 12.99 -51.26
N ARG A 211 -25.37 11.98 -51.05
CA ARG A 211 -24.96 10.84 -51.89
C ARG A 211 -23.68 10.34 -51.22
N VAL A 212 -23.60 9.17 -50.60
CA VAL A 212 -23.71 7.85 -51.20
C VAL A 212 -24.06 6.85 -50.10
N ALA A 213 -25.15 6.12 -50.31
CA ALA A 213 -25.44 4.85 -49.65
C ALA A 213 -25.16 3.75 -50.68
N SER A 214 -24.22 2.86 -50.40
CA SER A 214 -24.13 1.45 -50.81
C SER A 214 -22.76 0.97 -50.32
N GLY A 215 -22.67 0.12 -49.30
CA GLY A 215 -23.00 -1.29 -49.41
C GLY A 215 -21.71 -2.10 -49.22
N SER A 216 -21.70 -2.98 -48.22
CA SER A 216 -21.10 -4.32 -48.27
C SER A 216 -20.88 -4.84 -46.85
N THR A 217 -21.86 -5.62 -46.42
CA THR A 217 -21.79 -6.56 -45.31
C THR A 217 -20.80 -7.66 -45.69
N VAL A 218 -19.70 -7.83 -44.94
CA VAL A 218 -18.83 -9.00 -45.07
C VAL A 218 -18.96 -9.86 -43.83
N HIS A 219 -19.65 -10.99 -44.03
CA HIS A 219 -19.66 -12.17 -43.19
C HIS A 219 -18.35 -12.96 -43.38
N VAL A 220 -17.59 -13.20 -42.30
CA VAL A 220 -16.60 -14.30 -42.23
C VAL A 220 -16.65 -14.85 -40.79
N ARG A 221 -17.44 -15.91 -40.56
CA ARG A 221 -17.09 -17.33 -40.53
C ARG A 221 -16.34 -17.76 -39.27
N ALA A 222 -17.10 -18.36 -38.36
CA ALA A 222 -16.61 -19.15 -37.24
C ALA A 222 -15.82 -20.38 -37.75
N THR A 223 -14.68 -20.64 -37.12
CA THR A 223 -14.04 -21.96 -37.14
C THR A 223 -13.93 -22.48 -35.72
N ARG A 224 -14.69 -23.54 -35.49
CA ARG A 224 -14.69 -24.40 -34.32
C ARG A 224 -13.66 -25.49 -34.64
N SER A 225 -12.60 -25.65 -33.83
CA SER A 225 -11.84 -26.90 -33.83
C SER A 225 -11.67 -27.38 -32.39
N SER A 226 -12.21 -28.59 -32.20
CA SER A 226 -12.16 -29.41 -31.02
C SER A 226 -10.93 -30.31 -31.16
N GLN A 227 -10.08 -30.39 -30.15
CA GLN A 227 -9.22 -31.55 -29.96
C GLN A 227 -9.10 -31.90 -28.47
N ARG A 228 -9.70 -33.06 -28.14
CA ARG A 228 -9.41 -33.90 -26.97
C ARG A 228 -8.11 -34.67 -27.23
N VAL A 229 -7.25 -34.80 -26.22
CA VAL A 229 -6.41 -35.98 -25.89
C VAL A 229 -6.12 -35.85 -24.37
N SER A 230 -6.73 -36.60 -23.46
CA SER A 230 -6.42 -37.95 -22.96
C SER A 230 -5.04 -38.14 -22.30
N THR A 231 -5.07 -38.48 -21.01
CA THR A 231 -4.17 -39.38 -20.25
C THR A 231 -2.68 -39.06 -20.14
N LEU A 232 -2.23 -38.67 -18.94
CA LEU A 232 -1.51 -39.51 -17.97
C LEU A 232 -1.60 -38.88 -16.57
#